data_AF-A0A2U2BIV4-F1
#
_entry.id   AF-A0A2U2BIV4-F1
#
_cell.length_a   1.000
_cell.length_b   1.000
_cell.length_c   1.000
_cell.angle_alpha   90.00
_cell.angle_beta   90.00
_cell.angle_gamma   90.00
#
_symmetry.space_group_name_H-M   'P 1'
#
loop_
_entity.id
_entity.type
_entity.pdbx_description
1 polymer ?
#
loop_
_entity_poly.entity_id
_entity_poly.type
_entity_poly.pdbx_seq_one_letter_code
_entity_poly.pdbx_strand_id
1 'polypeptide(L)'
;MRPILFFLFFLAQTNSMAQETAQAEGAKTPPSGTPPGCVSVVVDGQAALSYDCLSQQMQPKAKAPGTPGMGSETIIQKGPNAMGLVNPATTSNRMGSNFGTSAYPQRPPRPSAPTPFAPPNP
;
A
#
# COMPACT_ATOMS: atom_id res chain seq x y z
N MET A 1 -42.20 -36.87 24.50
CA MET A 1 -40.82 -36.83 25.04
C MET A 1 -40.32 -35.40 24.90
N ARG A 2 -40.19 -34.72 26.04
CA ARG A 2 -39.69 -33.35 26.27
C ARG A 2 -38.13 -33.38 26.28
N PRO A 3 -37.40 -32.25 26.35
CA PRO A 3 -37.62 -30.95 25.70
C PRO A 3 -36.31 -30.16 25.39
N ILE A 4 -36.47 -29.05 24.66
CA ILE A 4 -35.95 -27.69 24.94
C ILE A 4 -34.86 -27.59 26.02
N LEU A 5 -33.65 -27.17 25.61
CA LEU A 5 -32.59 -26.61 26.47
C LEU A 5 -32.31 -25.17 26.03
N PHE A 6 -33.33 -24.33 26.18
CA PHE A 6 -33.24 -22.89 26.30
C PHE A 6 -33.64 -22.58 27.75
N PHE A 7 -32.93 -21.64 28.39
CA PHE A 7 -32.92 -21.27 29.82
C PHE A 7 -31.86 -21.96 30.66
N LEU A 8 -30.81 -21.20 31.04
CA LEU A 8 -30.63 -20.68 32.39
C LEU A 8 -29.28 -19.94 32.46
N PHE A 9 -29.30 -18.61 32.44
CA PHE A 9 -28.47 -17.79 33.33
C PHE A 9 -28.98 -16.35 33.33
N PHE A 10 -30.07 -16.15 34.06
CA PHE A 10 -30.56 -14.84 34.49
C PHE A 10 -30.25 -14.73 35.99
N LEU A 11 -29.82 -13.53 36.41
CA LEU A 11 -29.65 -12.99 37.78
C LEU A 11 -28.37 -13.31 38.56
N ALA A 12 -27.54 -12.26 38.75
CA ALA A 12 -27.43 -11.58 40.06
C ALA A 12 -26.67 -10.24 39.94
N GLN A 13 -27.34 -9.15 40.32
CA GLN A 13 -26.76 -7.82 40.59
C GLN A 13 -25.86 -7.83 41.84
N THR A 14 -24.95 -6.85 41.99
CA THR A 14 -24.92 -5.95 43.17
C THR A 14 -24.25 -4.61 42.83
N ASN A 15 -24.79 -3.55 43.44
CA ASN A 15 -24.62 -2.12 43.15
C ASN A 15 -23.35 -1.50 43.75
N SER A 16 -22.92 -0.35 43.21
CA SER A 16 -22.38 0.71 44.06
C SER A 16 -22.67 2.09 43.47
N MET A 17 -23.56 2.81 44.14
CA MET A 17 -23.81 4.24 43.97
C MET A 17 -22.66 5.01 44.62
N ALA A 18 -22.10 5.98 43.91
CA ALA A 18 -21.43 7.13 44.53
C ALA A 18 -21.63 8.35 43.61
N GLN A 19 -22.42 9.29 44.10
CA GLN A 19 -22.64 10.61 43.50
C GLN A 19 -22.36 11.63 44.60
N GLU A 20 -21.40 12.52 44.38
CA GLU A 20 -21.23 13.86 44.99
C GLU A 20 -19.90 14.41 44.40
N THR A 21 -19.67 15.65 43.95
CA THR A 21 -20.26 16.98 44.16
C THR A 21 -20.05 17.86 42.92
N ALA A 22 -20.88 18.89 42.84
CA ALA A 22 -20.95 19.97 41.85
C ALA A 22 -19.69 20.84 41.61
N GLN A 23 -19.60 21.30 40.35
CA GLN A 23 -19.34 22.67 39.84
C GLN A 23 -17.97 23.37 39.97
N ALA A 24 -17.41 23.73 38.81
CA ALA A 24 -16.95 25.09 38.53
C ALA A 24 -16.94 25.32 37.00
N GLU A 25 -17.87 26.16 36.53
CA GLU A 25 -17.93 26.66 35.17
C GLU A 25 -16.80 27.67 34.95
N GLY A 26 -15.93 27.39 33.97
CA GLY A 26 -14.95 28.29 33.38
C GLY A 26 -14.93 28.04 31.87
N ALA A 27 -15.70 28.83 31.14
CA ALA A 27 -16.09 28.62 29.76
C ALA A 27 -14.94 28.41 28.75
N LYS A 28 -15.12 27.42 27.86
CA LYS A 28 -15.11 27.66 26.40
C LYS A 28 -15.75 26.50 25.65
N THR A 29 -16.94 26.77 25.11
CA THR A 29 -17.65 25.91 24.18
C THR A 29 -16.76 25.62 22.96
N PRO A 30 -16.74 24.37 22.48
CA PRO A 30 -15.89 24.02 21.36
C PRO A 30 -16.39 24.53 20.00
N PRO A 31 -15.49 24.91 19.06
CA PRO A 31 -15.83 25.36 17.72
C PRO A 31 -16.44 24.23 16.89
N SER A 32 -17.49 24.60 16.16
CA SER A 32 -18.23 23.84 15.13
C SER A 32 -17.30 23.32 14.00
N GLY A 33 -16.40 22.36 14.28
CA GLY A 33 -15.36 21.86 13.36
C GLY A 33 -14.36 20.72 13.74
N THR A 34 -13.98 20.40 15.02
CA THR A 34 -14.36 19.01 15.44
C THR A 34 -15.83 19.11 15.24
N PRO A 35 -16.50 18.26 14.46
CA PRO A 35 -17.94 18.44 14.25
C PRO A 35 -18.54 18.82 15.60
N PRO A 36 -18.93 20.09 15.77
CA PRO A 36 -18.67 20.93 16.96
C PRO A 36 -17.91 20.32 18.18
N GLY A 37 -16.65 20.72 18.48
CA GLY A 37 -15.84 19.99 19.50
C GLY A 37 -14.30 20.21 19.71
N CYS A 38 -13.52 20.96 18.90
CA CYS A 38 -12.03 20.94 19.03
C CYS A 38 -11.59 21.96 20.10
N VAL A 39 -11.26 21.53 21.32
CA VAL A 39 -10.75 22.45 22.37
C VAL A 39 -9.48 21.90 23.01
N SER A 40 -8.48 22.79 23.07
CA SER A 40 -7.20 22.57 23.73
C SER A 40 -7.20 23.23 25.10
N VAL A 41 -6.67 22.54 26.11
CA VAL A 41 -6.61 23.03 27.49
C VAL A 41 -5.17 22.96 27.99
N VAL A 42 -4.81 23.88 28.90
CA VAL A 42 -3.47 24.00 29.46
C VAL A 42 -3.56 23.79 30.96
N VAL A 43 -2.70 22.94 31.50
CA VAL A 43 -2.63 22.68 32.94
C VAL A 43 -1.16 22.73 33.34
N ASP A 44 -0.85 23.51 34.37
CA ASP A 44 0.50 23.66 34.94
C ASP A 44 1.59 24.01 33.92
N GLY A 45 1.25 24.88 32.96
CA GLY A 45 2.18 25.40 31.97
C GLY A 45 2.50 24.45 30.82
N GLN A 46 1.85 23.28 30.73
CA GLN A 46 1.94 22.41 29.56
C GLN A 46 0.61 22.39 28.82
N ALA A 47 0.68 22.80 27.55
CA ALA A 47 -0.44 22.67 26.65
C ALA A 47 -0.73 21.19 26.44
N ALA A 48 -1.90 20.74 26.86
CA ALA A 48 -2.45 19.49 26.38
C ALA A 48 -2.81 19.73 24.91
N LEU A 49 -1.85 19.43 24.02
CA LEU A 49 -2.12 19.43 22.59
C LEU A 49 -3.24 18.40 22.37
N SER A 50 -4.35 18.86 21.78
CA SER A 50 -5.46 17.98 21.46
C SER A 50 -5.07 17.12 20.26
N TYR A 51 -4.30 16.07 20.52
CA TYR A 51 -3.87 15.10 19.52
C TYR A 51 -5.05 14.46 18.79
N ASP A 52 -6.24 14.47 19.38
CA ASP A 52 -7.45 13.93 18.78
C ASP A 52 -8.02 14.82 17.68
N CYS A 53 -8.01 16.14 17.88
CA CYS A 53 -8.35 17.09 16.81
C CYS A 53 -7.33 16.94 15.66
N LEU A 54 -6.06 16.73 16.00
CA LEU A 54 -5.01 16.51 15.01
C LEU A 54 -5.18 15.18 14.25
N SER A 55 -5.49 14.10 14.96
CA SER A 55 -5.74 12.79 14.39
C SER A 55 -6.93 12.83 13.42
N GLN A 56 -8.02 13.50 13.81
CA GLN A 56 -9.19 13.71 12.96
C GLN A 56 -8.87 14.54 11.71
N GLN A 57 -7.97 15.53 11.80
CA GLN A 57 -7.50 16.28 10.63
C GLN A 57 -6.59 15.47 9.71
N MET A 58 -5.83 14.52 10.26
CA MET A 58 -4.98 13.62 9.49
C MET A 58 -5.73 12.43 8.89
N GLN A 59 -7.02 12.24 9.21
CA GLN A 59 -7.80 11.17 8.61
C GLN A 59 -7.87 11.35 7.09
N PRO A 60 -7.52 10.30 6.31
CA PRO A 60 -7.60 10.38 4.87
C PRO A 60 -9.06 10.60 4.46
N LYS A 61 -9.30 11.64 3.66
CA LYS A 61 -10.63 11.90 3.11
C LYS A 61 -11.12 10.67 2.37
N ALA A 62 -12.38 10.31 2.58
CA ALA A 62 -13.02 9.20 1.89
C ALA A 62 -12.79 9.34 0.37
N LYS A 63 -12.23 8.29 -0.24
CA LYS A 63 -11.94 8.27 -1.66
C LYS A 63 -13.25 8.49 -2.42
N ALA A 64 -13.32 9.52 -3.26
CA ALA A 64 -14.49 9.72 -4.10
C ALA A 64 -14.70 8.50 -5.01
N PRO A 65 -15.94 8.06 -5.25
CA PRO A 65 -16.24 6.98 -6.18
C PRO A 65 -15.59 7.28 -7.55
N GLY A 66 -14.79 6.35 -8.07
CA GLY A 66 -14.11 6.51 -9.36
C GLY A 66 -12.72 7.16 -9.31
N THR A 67 -12.15 7.42 -8.13
CA THR A 67 -10.74 7.80 -8.03
C THR A 67 -9.85 6.65 -8.51
N PRO A 68 -9.01 6.85 -9.56
CA PRO A 68 -8.15 5.80 -10.09
C PRO A 68 -7.29 5.18 -8.98
N GLY A 69 -6.99 3.87 -9.10
CA GLY A 69 -6.01 3.19 -8.24
C GLY A 69 -4.64 3.87 -8.30
N MET A 70 -3.70 3.45 -7.45
CA MET A 70 -2.34 3.99 -7.51
C MET A 70 -1.79 3.78 -8.93
N GLY A 71 -1.51 4.85 -9.66
CA GLY A 71 -1.11 4.77 -11.07
C GLY A 71 0.09 3.86 -11.31
N SER A 72 0.93 3.66 -10.29
CA SER A 72 2.06 2.73 -10.29
C SER A 72 1.66 1.26 -10.51
N GLU A 73 0.46 0.84 -10.10
CA GLU A 73 -0.03 -0.53 -10.33
C GLU A 73 -0.24 -0.82 -11.82
N THR A 74 -0.63 0.21 -12.59
CA THR A 74 -0.83 0.07 -14.05
C THR A 74 0.48 -0.15 -14.80
N ILE A 75 1.63 0.22 -14.22
CA ILE A 75 2.95 -0.01 -14.83
C ILE A 75 3.33 -1.49 -14.77
N ILE A 76 2.98 -2.19 -13.69
CA ILE A 76 3.23 -3.64 -13.54
C ILE A 76 2.43 -4.46 -14.57
N GLN A 77 1.26 -3.94 -14.98
CA GLN A 77 0.40 -4.58 -15.96
C GLN A 77 0.88 -4.37 -17.41
N LYS A 78 1.80 -3.41 -17.65
CA LYS A 78 2.37 -3.18 -18.98
C LYS A 78 3.42 -4.23 -19.28
N GLY A 79 3.24 -4.94 -20.40
CA GLY A 79 4.25 -5.87 -20.89
C GLY A 79 5.59 -5.17 -21.20
N PRO A 80 6.73 -5.88 -21.14
CA PRO A 80 8.06 -5.30 -21.32
C PRO A 80 8.24 -4.58 -22.66
N ASN A 81 7.55 -5.04 -23.71
CA ASN A 81 7.55 -4.40 -25.04
C ASN A 81 6.99 -2.97 -25.01
N ALA A 82 5.96 -2.72 -24.21
CA ALA A 82 5.35 -1.39 -24.09
C ALA A 82 6.18 -0.42 -23.25
N MET A 83 7.17 -0.94 -22.51
CA MET A 83 8.07 -0.17 -21.64
C MET A 83 9.46 0.04 -22.28
N GLY A 84 9.69 -0.47 -23.49
CA GLY A 84 11.02 -0.46 -24.11
C GLY A 84 12.04 -1.34 -23.39
N LEU A 85 11.58 -2.26 -22.54
CA LEU A 85 12.43 -3.16 -21.77
C LEU A 85 12.75 -4.43 -22.58
N VAL A 86 13.83 -5.10 -22.18
CA VAL A 86 14.26 -6.34 -22.83
C VAL A 86 13.22 -7.45 -22.57
N ASN A 87 12.70 -8.05 -23.62
CA ASN A 87 11.78 -9.19 -23.55
C ASN A 87 12.56 -10.52 -23.70
N PRO A 88 12.21 -11.60 -22.98
CA PRO A 88 12.80 -12.93 -23.18
C PRO A 88 12.85 -13.40 -24.64
N ALA A 89 11.83 -13.10 -25.46
CA ALA A 89 11.83 -13.45 -26.88
C ALA A 89 12.96 -12.73 -27.66
N THR A 90 13.22 -11.45 -27.35
CA THR A 90 14.30 -10.67 -27.94
C THR A 90 15.66 -11.24 -27.55
N THR A 91 15.83 -11.61 -26.27
CA THR A 91 17.06 -12.25 -25.79
C THR A 91 17.27 -13.61 -26.45
N SER A 92 16.22 -14.42 -26.59
CA SER A 92 16.27 -15.70 -27.30
C SER A 92 16.72 -15.53 -28.75
N ASN A 93 16.21 -14.53 -29.47
CA ASN A 93 16.62 -14.26 -30.85
C ASN A 93 18.11 -13.85 -30.95
N ARG A 94 18.60 -13.06 -29.99
CA ARG A 94 20.00 -12.61 -29.97
C ARG A 94 20.96 -13.74 -29.62
N MET A 95 20.55 -14.62 -28.72
CA MET A 95 21.38 -15.72 -28.22
C MET A 95 21.32 -16.96 -29.11
N GLY A 96 20.21 -17.19 -29.81
CA GLY A 96 19.99 -18.39 -30.61
C GLY A 96 20.03 -19.65 -29.74
N SER A 97 20.72 -20.69 -30.22
CA SER A 97 20.91 -21.94 -29.48
C SER A 97 21.69 -21.78 -28.17
N ASN A 98 22.35 -20.63 -27.95
CA ASN A 98 23.08 -20.35 -26.72
C ASN A 98 22.18 -19.78 -25.60
N PHE A 99 20.88 -19.59 -25.85
CA PHE A 99 19.98 -19.06 -24.84
C PHE A 99 19.87 -20.02 -23.65
N GLY A 100 20.25 -19.55 -22.45
CA GLY A 100 20.26 -20.35 -21.23
C GLY A 100 21.48 -21.25 -21.04
N THR A 101 22.41 -21.32 -22.00
CA THR A 101 23.61 -22.18 -21.93
C THR A 101 24.92 -21.38 -21.91
N SER A 102 24.94 -20.15 -22.42
CA SER A 102 26.11 -19.28 -22.46
C SER A 102 25.72 -17.81 -22.33
N ALA A 103 26.65 -16.95 -21.91
CA ALA A 103 26.49 -15.50 -21.93
C ALA A 103 26.84 -14.88 -23.30
N TYR A 104 27.40 -15.67 -24.22
CA TYR A 104 27.84 -15.21 -25.53
C TYR A 104 26.81 -15.54 -26.63
N PRO A 105 26.39 -14.55 -27.44
CA PRO A 105 25.52 -14.76 -28.59
C PRO A 105 26.09 -15.77 -29.61
N GLN A 106 25.22 -16.53 -30.26
CA GLN A 106 25.55 -17.25 -31.50
C GLN A 106 25.80 -16.23 -32.62
N ARG A 107 27.03 -15.76 -32.76
CA ARG A 107 27.45 -15.09 -33.99
C ARG A 107 28.06 -16.14 -34.91
N PRO A 108 27.46 -16.43 -36.07
CA PRO A 108 28.14 -17.25 -37.07
C PRO A 108 29.52 -16.66 -37.39
N PRO A 109 30.56 -17.48 -37.57
CA PRO A 109 31.83 -16.99 -38.06
C PRO A 109 31.59 -16.24 -39.37
N ARG A 110 32.20 -15.05 -39.52
CA ARG A 110 32.08 -14.32 -40.78
C ARG A 110 32.67 -15.25 -41.86
N PRO A 111 31.99 -15.43 -43.00
CA PRO A 111 32.61 -16.13 -44.11
C PRO A 111 33.93 -15.44 -44.41
N SER A 112 35.02 -16.21 -44.41
CA SER A 112 36.33 -15.72 -44.84
C SER A 112 36.19 -15.24 -46.27
N ALA A 113 36.46 -13.96 -46.52
CA ALA A 113 36.50 -13.45 -47.88
C ALA A 113 37.56 -14.24 -48.67
N PRO A 114 37.27 -14.64 -49.91
CA PRO A 114 38.29 -15.28 -50.74
C PRO A 114 39.48 -14.32 -50.87
N THR A 115 40.65 -14.77 -50.44
CA THR A 115 41.89 -14.02 -50.64
C THR A 115 42.26 -14.10 -52.12
N PRO A 116 42.55 -12.99 -52.81
CA PRO A 116 42.83 -12.97 -54.25
C PRO A 116 44.09 -13.75 -54.67
N PHE A 117 44.87 -14.26 -53.71
CA PHE A 117 46.11 -15.00 -53.93
C PHE A 117 46.11 -16.41 -53.30
N ALA A 118 44.94 -17.01 -53.04
CA ALA A 118 44.90 -18.40 -52.58
C ALA A 118 45.44 -19.34 -53.68
N PRO A 119 46.48 -20.16 -53.41
CA PRO A 119 46.95 -21.16 -54.36
C PRO A 119 45.86 -22.22 -54.61
N PRO A 120 45.80 -22.85 -55.79
CA PRO A 120 44.87 -23.93 -56.06
C PRO A 120 45.09 -25.09 -55.08
N ASN A 121 43.99 -25.66 -54.56
CA ASN A 121 44.05 -26.89 -53.76
C ASN A 121 44.67 -28.03 -54.60
N PRO A 122 45.55 -28.86 -54.03
CA PRO A 122 46.13 -30.02 -54.71
C PRO A 122 45.09 -31.09 -55.05
#